data_AF-A0A3M1G108-F1
#
_entry.id   AF-A0A3M1G108-F1
#
_cell.length_a   1.000
_cell.length_b   1.000
_cell.length_c   1.000
_cell.angle_alpha   90.00
_cell.angle_beta   90.00
_cell.angle_gamma   90.00
#
_symmetry.space_group_name_H-M   'P 1'
#
loop_
_entity.id
_entity.type
_entity.pdbx_description
1 polymer ?
#
loop_
_entity_poly.entity_id
_entity_poly.type
_entity_poly.pdbx_seq_one_letter_code
_entity_poly.pdbx_strand_id
1 'polypeptide(L)'
;MVKLTKIYTRGGDAGETSLVDGSRQKKDLPRIEAFGTVDETNALIGVARLHVTGADDERLARIQNELFDLGADLATPGEDFGADSKALRIHDSQVARLEAEID
;
A
#
# COMPACT_ATOMS: atom_id res chain seq x y z
N MET A 1 -7.62 12.61 -4.42
CA MET A 1 -7.20 12.94 -3.05
C MET A 1 -8.00 12.09 -2.08
N VAL A 2 -7.31 11.24 -1.30
CA VAL A 2 -7.93 10.43 -0.24
C VAL A 2 -8.49 11.36 0.84
N LYS A 3 -9.70 11.08 1.33
CA LYS A 3 -10.35 11.89 2.38
C LYS A 3 -10.69 10.98 3.57
N LEU A 4 -10.07 11.25 4.71
CA LEU A 4 -10.39 10.61 5.98
C LEU A 4 -11.23 11.59 6.81
N THR A 5 -12.55 11.37 6.89
CA THR A 5 -13.47 12.24 7.66
C THR A 5 -14.12 11.48 8.81
N LYS A 6 -15.01 10.52 8.50
CA LYS A 6 -15.52 9.53 9.45
C LYS A 6 -14.85 8.20 9.16
N ILE A 7 -14.18 7.65 10.16
CA ILE A 7 -13.43 6.40 10.00
C ILE A 7 -14.39 5.21 9.81
N TYR A 8 -15.46 5.11 10.62
CA TYR A 8 -16.45 4.05 10.46
C TYR A 8 -17.60 4.49 9.53
N THR A 9 -17.86 3.71 8.49
CA THR A 9 -18.92 3.98 7.50
C THR A 9 -20.04 2.94 7.51
N ARG A 10 -19.83 1.79 8.19
CA ARG A 10 -20.68 0.58 8.14
C ARG A 10 -20.78 -0.08 6.76
N GLY A 11 -20.08 0.43 5.75
CA GLY A 11 -20.09 -0.12 4.40
C GLY A 11 -19.48 -1.52 4.27
N GLY A 12 -18.80 -2.00 5.33
CA GLY A 12 -18.18 -3.32 5.36
C GLY A 12 -18.88 -4.36 6.22
N ASP A 13 -20.04 -4.04 6.80
CA ASP A 13 -20.72 -4.90 7.78
C ASP A 13 -21.24 -6.21 7.18
N ALA A 14 -21.50 -6.24 5.87
CA ALA A 14 -21.91 -7.43 5.12
C ALA A 14 -20.73 -8.32 4.65
N GLY A 15 -19.51 -8.09 5.15
CA GLY A 15 -18.32 -8.88 4.80
C GLY A 15 -17.65 -8.50 3.48
N GLU A 16 -17.96 -7.32 2.93
CA GLU A 16 -17.41 -6.82 1.66
C GLU A 16 -16.70 -5.48 1.84
N THR A 17 -15.82 -5.13 0.91
CA THR A 17 -15.12 -3.84 0.84
C THR A 17 -15.01 -3.37 -0.61
N SER A 18 -14.63 -2.11 -0.82
CA SER A 18 -14.48 -1.53 -2.16
C SER A 18 -13.02 -1.47 -2.58
N LEU A 19 -12.74 -1.78 -3.85
CA LEU A 19 -11.47 -1.46 -4.51
C LEU A 19 -11.44 0.01 -4.95
N VAL A 20 -10.31 0.45 -5.52
CA VAL A 20 -10.11 1.86 -5.94
C VAL A 20 -11.12 2.30 -7.00
N ASP A 21 -11.55 1.40 -7.88
CA ASP A 21 -12.57 1.64 -8.91
C ASP A 21 -14.01 1.63 -8.37
N GLY A 22 -14.19 1.37 -7.07
CA GLY A 22 -15.48 1.27 -6.41
C GLY A 22 -16.13 -0.12 -6.47
N SER A 23 -15.55 -1.08 -7.20
CA SER A 23 -16.06 -2.45 -7.26
C SER A 23 -16.05 -3.10 -5.87
N ARG A 24 -17.06 -3.93 -5.60
CA ARG A 24 -17.28 -4.57 -4.29
C ARG A 24 -16.75 -6.00 -4.28
N GLN A 25 -15.94 -6.32 -3.27
CA GLN A 25 -15.23 -7.59 -3.15
C GLN A 25 -15.41 -8.15 -1.74
N LYS A 26 -15.46 -9.48 -1.59
CA LYS A 26 -15.46 -10.12 -0.27
C LYS A 26 -14.12 -9.85 0.44
N LYS A 27 -14.19 -9.61 1.76
CA LYS A 27 -13.02 -9.26 2.58
C LYS A 27 -11.97 -10.38 2.69
N ASP A 28 -12.35 -11.63 2.43
CA ASP A 28 -11.50 -12.82 2.48
C ASP A 28 -10.86 -13.18 1.14
N LEU A 29 -11.02 -12.34 0.10
CA LEU A 29 -10.38 -12.59 -1.18
C LEU A 29 -8.86 -12.36 -1.09
N PRO A 30 -8.04 -13.17 -1.81
CA PRO A 30 -6.58 -13.06 -1.77
C PRO A 30 -6.03 -11.66 -2.07
N ARG A 31 -6.70 -10.88 -2.93
CA ARG A 31 -6.32 -9.49 -3.22
C ARG A 31 -6.44 -8.60 -1.98
N ILE A 32 -7.53 -8.74 -1.22
CA ILE A 32 -7.76 -7.95 0.00
C ILE A 32 -6.75 -8.35 1.07
N GLU A 33 -6.51 -9.65 1.22
CA GLU A 33 -5.46 -10.16 2.12
C GLU A 33 -4.10 -9.56 1.76
N ALA A 34 -3.71 -9.58 0.48
CA ALA A 34 -2.41 -9.09 0.03
C ALA A 34 -2.11 -7.64 0.47
N PHE A 35 -3.00 -6.69 0.18
CA PHE A 35 -2.75 -5.31 0.61
C PHE A 35 -3.04 -5.09 2.11
N GLY A 36 -3.82 -5.97 2.75
CA GLY A 36 -3.94 -6.02 4.21
C GLY A 36 -2.62 -6.40 4.89
N THR A 37 -1.92 -7.42 4.39
CA THR A 37 -0.59 -7.82 4.87
C THR A 37 0.46 -6.75 4.59
N VAL A 38 0.34 -6.02 3.47
CA VAL A 38 1.19 -4.84 3.19
C VAL A 38 0.97 -3.76 4.25
N ASP A 39 -0.28 -3.46 4.62
CA ASP A 39 -0.60 -2.50 5.69
C ASP A 39 -0.06 -2.95 7.06
N GLU A 40 -0.19 -4.24 7.39
CA GLU A 40 0.38 -4.82 8.61
C GLU A 40 1.93 -4.68 8.64
N THR A 41 2.59 -4.98 7.52
CA THR A 41 4.05 -4.80 7.37
C THR A 41 4.43 -3.33 7.56
N ASN A 42 3.66 -2.41 6.96
CA ASN A 42 3.89 -0.97 7.08
C ASN A 42 3.76 -0.49 8.54
N ALA A 43 2.77 -1.00 9.29
CA ALA A 43 2.62 -0.72 10.71
C ALA A 43 3.81 -1.23 11.54
N LEU A 44 4.31 -2.44 11.27
CA LEU A 44 5.47 -3.02 11.97
C LEU A 44 6.76 -2.23 11.69
N ILE A 45 6.98 -1.78 10.45
CA ILE A 45 8.08 -0.87 10.12
C ILE A 45 7.95 0.43 10.92
N GLY A 46 6.74 0.98 11.04
CA GLY A 46 6.48 2.16 11.85
C GLY A 46 6.89 1.99 13.32
N VAL A 47 6.67 0.81 13.90
CA VAL A 47 7.16 0.47 15.24
C VAL A 47 8.70 0.43 15.27
N ALA A 48 9.34 -0.22 14.30
CA ALA A 48 10.80 -0.30 14.22
C ALA A 48 11.47 1.08 14.13
N ARG A 49 10.85 2.02 13.40
CA ARG A 49 11.32 3.41 13.25
C ARG A 49 11.43 4.18 14.57
N LEU A 50 10.65 3.82 15.58
CA LEU A 50 10.76 4.43 16.92
C LEU A 50 12.08 4.10 17.62
N HIS A 51 12.86 3.15 17.09
CA HIS A 51 14.08 2.63 17.69
C HIS A 51 15.34 2.89 16.85
N VAL A 52 15.23 3.60 15.73
CA VAL A 52 16.35 3.95 14.85
C VAL A 52 16.36 5.44 14.55
N THR A 53 17.50 5.98 14.12
CA THR A 53 17.63 7.40 13.74
C THR A 53 18.58 7.54 12.55
N GLY A 54 18.63 8.73 11.94
CA GLY A 54 19.52 9.01 10.81
C GLY A 54 19.16 8.20 9.56
N ALA A 55 20.18 7.70 8.86
CA ALA A 55 20.01 7.04 7.56
C ALA A 55 19.05 5.84 7.59
N ASP A 56 19.01 5.07 8.68
CA ASP A 56 18.12 3.92 8.78
C ASP A 56 16.66 4.33 8.97
N ASP A 57 16.38 5.39 9.74
CA ASP A 57 15.02 5.95 9.82
C ASP A 57 14.56 6.52 8.47
N GLU A 58 15.45 7.21 7.75
CA GLU A 58 15.16 7.75 6.42
C GLU A 58 14.83 6.65 5.40
N ARG A 59 15.60 5.55 5.41
CA ARG A 59 15.35 4.37 4.57
C ARG A 59 14.01 3.73 4.88
N LEU A 60 13.73 3.47 6.16
CA LEU A 60 12.46 2.88 6.59
C LEU A 60 11.28 3.82 6.29
N ALA A 61 11.43 5.12 6.45
CA ALA A 61 10.41 6.12 6.09
C ALA A 61 10.08 6.05 4.59
N ARG A 62 11.11 5.91 3.74
CA ARG A 62 10.92 5.74 2.30
C ARG A 62 10.18 4.46 1.97
N ILE A 63 10.56 3.34 2.60
CA ILE A 63 9.89 2.05 2.43
C ILE A 63 8.41 2.15 2.85
N GLN A 64 8.06 2.82 3.96
CA GLN A 64 6.66 3.01 4.36
C GLN A 64 5.83 3.77 3.32
N ASN A 65 6.42 4.77 2.64
CA ASN A 65 5.74 5.47 1.54
C ASN A 65 5.53 4.54 0.33
N GLU A 66 6.54 3.76 -0.04
CA GLU A 66 6.44 2.81 -1.15
C GLU A 66 5.46 1.67 -0.88
N LEU A 67 5.29 1.25 0.39
CA LEU A 67 4.25 0.29 0.77
C LEU A 67 2.84 0.87 0.62
N PHE A 68 2.63 2.19 0.76
CA PHE A 68 1.36 2.80 0.39
C PHE A 68 1.13 2.78 -1.12
N ASP A 69 2.17 3.02 -1.92
CA ASP A 69 2.09 2.90 -3.38
C ASP A 69 1.76 1.46 -3.80
N LEU A 70 2.42 0.46 -3.19
CA LEU A 70 2.13 -0.96 -3.40
C LEU A 70 0.69 -1.31 -3.00
N GLY A 71 0.22 -0.81 -1.86
CA GLY A 71 -1.16 -1.00 -1.42
C GLY A 71 -2.17 -0.41 -2.42
N ALA A 72 -1.88 0.78 -2.96
CA ALA A 72 -2.71 1.43 -3.98
C ALA A 72 -2.71 0.66 -5.31
N ASP A 73 -1.55 0.12 -5.71
CA ASP A 73 -1.39 -0.72 -6.90
C ASP A 73 -2.25 -2.00 -6.78
N LEU A 74 -2.07 -2.76 -5.69
CA LEU A 74 -2.82 -3.98 -5.42
C LEU A 74 -4.34 -3.74 -5.32
N ALA A 75 -4.75 -2.59 -4.77
CA ALA A 75 -6.15 -2.20 -4.65
C ALA A 75 -6.76 -1.68 -5.97
N THR A 76 -5.96 -1.44 -7.01
CA THR A 76 -6.41 -0.95 -8.32
C THR A 76 -6.51 -2.11 -9.33
N PRO A 77 -7.72 -2.50 -9.77
CA PRO A 77 -7.89 -3.55 -10.76
C PRO A 77 -7.28 -3.22 -12.13
N GLY A 78 -7.01 -4.27 -12.90
CA GLY A 78 -6.56 -4.17 -14.30
C GLY A 78 -5.11 -3.75 -14.48
N GLU A 79 -4.66 -3.80 -15.73
CA GLU A 79 -3.30 -3.50 -16.18
C GLU A 79 -3.22 -2.08 -16.75
N ASP A 80 -3.79 -1.10 -16.04
CA ASP A 80 -3.86 0.27 -16.56
C ASP A 80 -2.52 1.00 -16.40
N PHE A 81 -1.59 0.69 -17.31
CA PHE A 81 -0.25 1.26 -17.46
C PHE A 81 -0.19 2.35 -18.56
N GLY A 82 -1.34 2.83 -19.04
CA GLY A 82 -1.38 3.87 -20.07
C GLY A 82 -0.68 5.15 -19.61
N ALA A 83 -0.09 5.90 -20.54
CA ALA A 83 0.63 7.14 -20.24
C ALA A 83 -0.23 8.22 -19.53
N ASP A 84 -1.56 8.12 -19.66
CA ASP A 84 -2.54 8.99 -19.01
C ASP A 84 -3.12 8.40 -17.71
N SER A 85 -2.72 7.18 -17.35
CA SER A 85 -3.15 6.51 -16.12
C SER A 85 -2.61 7.25 -14.91
N LYS A 86 -3.51 7.59 -13.99
CA LYS A 86 -3.15 8.17 -12.68
C LYS A 86 -2.99 7.10 -11.60
N ALA A 87 -3.04 5.82 -11.99
CA ALA A 87 -2.86 4.72 -11.05
C ALA A 87 -1.40 4.70 -10.56
N LEU A 88 -1.23 4.61 -9.25
CA LEU A 88 0.07 4.33 -8.67
C LEU A 88 0.41 2.87 -8.95
N ARG A 89 1.59 2.63 -9.51
CA ARG A 89 2.12 1.30 -9.82
C ARG A 89 3.53 1.18 -9.29
N ILE A 90 3.91 -0.01 -8.87
CA ILE A 90 5.30 -0.29 -8.54
C ILE A 90 6.16 -0.30 -9.80
N HIS A 91 7.34 0.30 -9.69
CA HIS A 91 8.32 0.38 -10.76
C HIS A 91 9.59 -0.39 -10.40
N ASP A 92 10.25 -0.97 -11.41
CA ASP A 92 11.51 -1.70 -11.25
C ASP A 92 12.62 -0.88 -10.58
N SER A 93 12.58 0.45 -10.70
CA SER A 93 13.52 1.34 -10.04
C SER A 93 13.45 1.30 -8.51
N GLN A 94 12.29 0.97 -7.94
CA GLN A 94 12.12 0.81 -6.50
C GLN A 94 12.79 -0.48 -6.01
N VAL A 95 12.67 -1.56 -6.78
CA VAL A 95 13.33 -2.85 -6.51
C VAL A 95 14.85 -2.71 -6.67
N ALA A 96 15.31 -2.14 -7.78
CA ALA A 96 16.73 -1.93 -8.03
C ALA A 96 17.42 -1.07 -6.96
N ARG A 97 16.70 -0.09 -6.37
CA ARG A 97 17.22 0.67 -5.23
C ARG A 97 17.41 -0.22 -4.01
N LEU A 98 16.42 -1.04 -3.66
CA LEU A 98 16.50 -1.95 -2.52
C LEU A 98 17.67 -2.93 -2.68
N GLU A 99 17.87 -3.48 -3.88
CA GLU A 99 19.01 -4.34 -4.20
C GLU A 99 20.34 -3.61 -3.94
N ALA A 100 20.49 -2.39 -4.45
CA ALA A 100 21.70 -1.58 -4.24
C ALA A 100 21.91 -1.10 -2.79
N GLU A 101 20.86 -1.08 -1.96
CA GLU A 101 20.96 -0.77 -0.52
C GLU A 101 21.35 -2.00 0.31
N ILE A 102 21.13 -3.21 -0.22
CA ILE A 102 21.49 -4.48 0.40
C ILE A 102 22.96 -4.85 0.10
N ASP A 103 23.40 -4.61 -1.13
CA ASP A 103 24.79 -4.84 -1.61
C ASP A 103 25.83 -3.96 -0.88
#